data_AF-A0A7Z8PBT7-F1
#
_entry.id   AF-A0A7Z8PBT7-F1
#
_cell.length_a   1.000
_cell.length_b   1.000
_cell.length_c   1.000
_cell.angle_alpha   90.00
_cell.angle_beta   90.00
_cell.angle_gamma   90.00
#
_symmetry.space_group_name_H-M   'P 1'
#
loop_
_entity.id
_entity.type
_entity.pdbx_description
1 polymer ?
#
loop_
_entity_poly.entity_id
_entity_poly.type
_entity_poly.pdbx_seq_one_letter_code
_entity_poly.pdbx_strand_id
1 'polypeptide(L)'
;MDRTVGQGLTFERVEDHWSGRDANVDQLVLRFIAEPATALATLLSREVDMAVLPRELQPDAIGAGFEVIGSTNAANQTAMLFNGTFLTEGDEMLDPTLPWIDIRIREAINRAIDREAVIDVLYDGRAEILPVFGMDPRHEGYRPDLGERF
;
A
#
# COMPACT_ATOMS: atom_id res chain seq x y z
N MET A 1 20.60 -13.70 15.68
CA MET A 1 20.40 -12.77 14.56
C MET A 1 21.76 -12.47 13.96
N ASP A 2 21.93 -12.80 12.69
CA ASP A 2 23.10 -12.42 11.91
C ASP A 2 22.68 -11.36 10.88
N ARG A 3 23.54 -10.37 10.63
CA ARG A 3 23.28 -9.28 9.67
C ARG A 3 24.49 -9.08 8.79
N THR A 4 24.27 -9.22 7.49
CA THR A 4 25.25 -8.78 6.48
C THR A 4 24.74 -7.49 5.83
N VAL A 5 25.42 -6.38 6.10
CA VAL A 5 25.00 -5.04 5.65
C VAL A 5 24.84 -5.00 4.14
N GLY A 6 23.69 -4.50 3.67
CA GLY A 6 23.36 -4.39 2.25
C GLY A 6 22.95 -5.71 1.58
N GLN A 7 23.02 -6.85 2.27
CA GLN A 7 22.66 -8.16 1.71
C GLN A 7 21.43 -8.78 2.36
N GLY A 8 21.34 -8.75 3.69
CA GLY A 8 20.21 -9.38 4.36
C GLY A 8 20.33 -9.56 5.87
N LEU A 9 19.31 -10.23 6.42
CA LEU A 9 19.15 -10.54 7.83
C LEU A 9 18.77 -12.01 7.97
N THR A 10 19.37 -12.68 8.94
CA THR A 10 19.04 -14.06 9.28
C THR A 10 18.60 -14.13 10.74
N PHE A 11 17.40 -14.67 10.93
CA PHE A 11 16.80 -14.91 12.23
C PHE A 11 16.65 -16.42 12.46
N GLU A 12 16.89 -16.84 13.68
CA GLU A 12 16.66 -18.22 14.12
C GLU A 12 15.47 -18.23 15.07
N ARG A 13 14.74 -19.34 15.10
CA ARG A 13 13.62 -19.52 16.03
C ARG A 13 14.10 -19.39 17.48
N VAL A 14 13.28 -18.73 18.29
CA VAL A 14 13.39 -18.74 19.74
C VAL A 14 12.41 -19.79 20.27
N GLU A 15 12.91 -20.72 21.08
CA GLU A 15 12.09 -21.69 21.80
C GLU A 15 11.42 -21.05 23.02
N ASP A 16 10.24 -21.55 23.40
CA ASP A 16 9.45 -21.05 24.52
C ASP A 16 9.18 -19.54 24.42
N HIS A 17 8.84 -19.08 23.21
CA HIS A 17 8.63 -17.67 22.94
C HIS A 17 7.53 -17.10 23.86
N TRP A 18 7.75 -15.89 24.37
CA TRP A 18 6.91 -15.26 25.40
C TRP A 18 5.42 -15.12 25.01
N SER A 19 5.08 -15.17 23.72
CA SER A 19 3.69 -15.18 23.23
C SER A 19 2.99 -16.54 23.42
N GLY A 20 3.69 -17.56 23.92
CA GLY A 20 3.22 -18.94 24.05
C GLY A 20 3.11 -19.68 22.71
N ARG A 21 3.72 -19.15 21.64
CA ARG A 21 3.74 -19.76 20.31
C ARG A 21 5.10 -19.59 19.67
N ASP A 22 5.74 -20.70 19.39
CA ASP A 22 6.99 -20.75 18.66
C ASP A 22 6.74 -20.71 17.15
N ALA A 23 7.73 -20.23 16.39
CA ALA A 23 7.64 -20.19 14.92
C ALA A 23 7.63 -21.60 14.33
N ASN A 24 6.84 -21.82 13.28
CA ASN A 24 6.79 -23.11 12.57
C ASN A 24 7.99 -23.37 11.66
N VAL A 25 8.94 -22.44 11.58
CA VAL A 25 10.17 -22.53 10.78
C VAL A 25 11.38 -22.38 11.69
N ASP A 26 12.47 -23.05 11.34
CA ASP A 26 13.73 -22.98 12.10
C ASP A 26 14.45 -21.65 11.88
N GLN A 27 14.34 -21.10 10.66
CA GLN A 27 15.07 -19.92 10.23
C GLN A 27 14.21 -19.04 9.31
N LEU A 28 14.37 -17.72 9.46
CA LEU A 28 13.86 -16.72 8.52
C LEU A 28 15.04 -15.95 7.92
N VAL A 29 15.17 -16.00 6.60
CA VAL A 29 16.20 -15.27 5.86
C VAL A 29 15.54 -14.17 5.03
N LEU A 30 15.88 -12.92 5.35
CA LEU A 30 15.46 -11.75 4.59
C LEU A 30 16.61 -11.35 3.65
N ARG A 31 16.43 -11.57 2.34
CA ARG A 31 17.38 -11.13 1.30
C ARG A 31 16.96 -9.77 0.76
N PHE A 32 17.89 -8.82 0.70
CA PHE A 32 17.66 -7.53 0.06
C PHE A 32 18.02 -7.61 -1.43
N ILE A 33 17.00 -7.59 -2.29
CA ILE A 33 17.14 -7.60 -3.74
C ILE A 33 16.54 -6.31 -4.26
N ALA A 34 17.38 -5.38 -4.69
CA ALA A 34 16.94 -4.04 -5.11
C ALA A 34 16.23 -4.05 -6.48
N GLU A 35 16.71 -4.88 -7.40
CA GLU A 35 16.19 -4.94 -8.77
C GLU A 35 14.97 -5.87 -8.87
N PRO A 36 13.79 -5.38 -9.29
CA PRO A 36 12.57 -6.19 -9.36
C PRO A 36 12.67 -7.40 -10.29
N ALA A 37 13.35 -7.26 -11.43
CA ALA A 37 13.55 -8.37 -12.37
C ALA A 37 14.39 -9.49 -11.75
N THR A 38 15.40 -9.14 -10.95
CA THR A 38 16.20 -10.10 -10.19
C THR A 38 15.35 -10.78 -9.12
N ALA A 39 14.50 -10.03 -8.40
CA ALA A 39 13.62 -10.61 -7.39
C ALA A 39 12.64 -11.61 -8.01
N LEU A 40 12.06 -11.30 -9.18
CA LEU A 40 11.22 -12.23 -9.94
C LEU A 40 12.01 -13.48 -10.33
N ALA A 41 13.20 -13.33 -10.92
CA ALA A 41 14.02 -14.47 -11.35
C ALA A 41 14.38 -15.41 -10.17
N THR A 42 14.74 -14.84 -9.01
CA THR A 42 15.02 -15.59 -7.78
C THR A 42 13.79 -16.31 -7.25
N LEU A 43 12.60 -15.71 -7.35
CA LEU A 43 11.35 -16.39 -7.01
C LEU A 43 11.07 -17.55 -7.97
N LEU A 44 11.18 -17.31 -9.29
CA LEU A 44 10.94 -18.33 -10.32
C LEU A 44 11.93 -19.51 -10.24
N SER A 45 13.18 -19.27 -9.82
CA SER A 45 14.16 -20.32 -9.56
C SER A 45 13.93 -21.09 -8.25
N ARG A 46 12.96 -20.66 -7.43
CA ARG A 46 12.66 -21.18 -6.08
C ARG A 46 13.82 -21.05 -5.10
N GLU A 47 14.67 -20.03 -5.29
CA GLU A 47 15.69 -19.65 -4.31
C GLU A 47 15.10 -18.92 -3.09
N VAL A 48 13.91 -18.34 -3.25
CA VAL A 48 13.13 -17.74 -2.16
C VAL A 48 11.70 -18.25 -2.22
N ASP A 49 11.07 -18.39 -1.06
CA ASP A 49 9.68 -18.83 -0.95
C ASP A 49 8.67 -17.70 -1.20
N MET A 50 9.08 -16.45 -0.95
CA MET A 50 8.26 -15.25 -1.08
C MET A 50 9.09 -14.07 -1.58
N ALA A 51 8.50 -13.22 -2.41
CA ALA A 51 9.10 -11.97 -2.85
C ALA A 51 8.06 -10.85 -2.94
N VAL A 52 8.49 -9.61 -2.71
CA VAL A 52 7.70 -8.42 -3.01
C VAL A 52 8.00 -8.03 -4.45
N LEU A 53 6.97 -8.06 -5.30
CA LEU A 53 7.10 -7.73 -6.72
C LEU A 53 6.18 -6.55 -7.09
N PRO A 54 6.65 -5.64 -7.96
CA PRO A 54 5.79 -4.60 -8.52
C PRO A 54 4.68 -5.25 -9.35
N ARG A 55 3.54 -4.57 -9.48
CA ARG A 55 2.33 -5.14 -10.09
C ARG A 55 2.57 -5.63 -11.51
N GLU A 56 3.39 -4.92 -12.30
CA GLU A 56 3.70 -5.32 -13.68
C GLU A 56 4.42 -6.67 -13.81
N LEU A 57 5.11 -7.15 -12.75
CA LEU A 57 5.83 -8.42 -12.76
C LEU A 57 5.07 -9.57 -12.09
N GLN A 58 3.96 -9.28 -11.40
CA GLN A 58 3.16 -10.31 -10.73
C GLN A 58 2.53 -11.32 -11.71
N PRO A 59 2.05 -10.94 -12.92
CA PRO A 59 1.50 -11.91 -13.88
C PRO A 59 2.47 -13.04 -14.24
N ASP A 60 3.76 -12.75 -14.37
CA ASP A 60 4.78 -13.77 -14.68
C ASP A 60 4.95 -14.78 -13.53
N ALA A 61 4.97 -14.30 -12.28
CA ALA A 61 5.01 -15.16 -11.10
C ALA A 61 3.74 -16.01 -10.98
N ILE A 62 2.56 -15.43 -11.21
CA ILE A 62 1.28 -16.15 -11.20
C ILE A 62 1.26 -17.22 -12.30
N GLY A 63 1.72 -16.89 -13.51
CA GLY A 63 1.84 -17.83 -14.62
C GLY A 63 2.77 -19.02 -14.34
N ALA A 64 3.74 -18.84 -13.43
CA ALA A 64 4.63 -19.89 -12.94
C ALA A 64 4.07 -20.69 -11.74
N GLY A 65 2.83 -20.41 -11.31
CA GLY A 65 2.14 -21.15 -10.24
C GLY A 65 2.33 -20.57 -8.84
N PHE A 66 2.81 -19.33 -8.71
CA PHE A 66 2.80 -18.62 -7.43
C PHE A 66 1.47 -17.92 -7.17
N GLU A 67 1.21 -17.61 -5.90
CA GLU A 67 -0.01 -16.92 -5.46
C GLU A 67 0.31 -15.54 -4.90
N VAL A 68 -0.62 -14.60 -5.08
CA VAL A 68 -0.50 -13.26 -4.49
C VAL A 68 -1.10 -13.26 -3.09
N ILE A 69 -0.27 -13.01 -2.09
CA ILE A 69 -0.72 -12.77 -0.72
C ILE A 69 -1.11 -11.29 -0.60
N GLY A 70 -2.41 -11.03 -0.59
CA GLY A 70 -2.95 -9.67 -0.40
C GLY A 70 -2.66 -9.13 1.01
N SER A 71 -2.38 -7.83 1.10
CA SER A 71 -2.28 -7.15 2.39
C SER A 71 -3.62 -7.18 3.13
N THR A 72 -3.61 -7.50 4.41
CA THR A 72 -4.80 -7.42 5.27
C THR A 72 -5.20 -5.98 5.58
N ASN A 73 -4.29 -5.01 5.41
CA ASN A 73 -4.53 -3.58 5.61
C ASN A 73 -4.50 -2.79 4.29
N ALA A 74 -5.09 -1.59 4.29
CA ALA A 74 -5.01 -0.65 3.18
C ALA A 74 -3.60 -0.05 3.11
N ALA A 75 -2.70 -0.72 2.41
CA ALA A 75 -1.28 -0.33 2.36
C ALA A 75 -0.97 0.72 1.27
N ASN A 76 -1.80 0.80 0.23
CA ASN A 76 -1.58 1.67 -0.92
C ASN A 76 -2.81 2.53 -1.19
N GLN A 77 -2.62 3.84 -1.33
CA GLN A 77 -3.67 4.80 -1.67
C GLN A 77 -3.10 5.83 -2.65
N THR A 78 -3.88 6.20 -3.66
CA THR A 78 -3.58 7.35 -4.52
C THR A 78 -4.40 8.53 -4.04
N ALA A 79 -3.74 9.64 -3.74
CA ALA A 79 -4.38 10.88 -3.35
C ALA A 79 -3.81 12.05 -4.13
N MET A 80 -4.70 13.00 -4.48
CA MET A 80 -4.30 14.31 -4.95
C MET A 80 -4.49 15.29 -3.80
N LEU A 81 -3.39 15.83 -3.29
CA LEU A 81 -3.39 16.80 -2.20
C LEU A 81 -3.17 18.20 -2.79
N PHE A 82 -4.15 19.08 -2.59
CA PHE A 82 -4.04 20.48 -2.97
C PHE A 82 -3.40 21.28 -1.83
N ASN A 83 -2.44 22.14 -2.16
CA ASN A 83 -1.74 22.95 -1.17
C ASN A 83 -2.71 23.83 -0.34
N GLY A 84 -2.43 24.03 0.94
CA GLY A 84 -3.23 24.89 1.82
C GLY A 84 -4.61 24.33 2.23
N THR A 85 -5.02 23.14 1.76
CA THR A 85 -6.30 22.52 2.17
C THR A 85 -6.34 22.01 3.62
N PHE A 86 -5.19 21.99 4.29
CA PHE A 86 -5.06 21.70 5.72
C PHE A 86 -5.03 22.96 6.60
N LEU A 87 -5.01 24.14 5.97
CA LEU A 87 -5.03 25.44 6.65
C LEU A 87 -6.49 25.92 6.74
N THR A 88 -6.77 26.69 7.79
CA THR A 88 -8.09 27.22 8.12
C THR A 88 -8.15 28.73 7.95
N GLU A 89 -9.36 29.30 7.88
CA GLU A 89 -9.51 30.76 7.84
C GLU A 89 -8.84 31.40 9.07
N GLY A 90 -7.85 32.26 8.83
CA GLY A 90 -7.05 32.90 9.87
C GLY A 90 -5.59 32.40 9.96
N ASP A 91 -5.25 31.30 9.29
CA ASP A 91 -3.86 30.88 9.16
C ASP A 91 -3.07 31.83 8.26
N GLU A 92 -1.94 32.35 8.74
CA GLU A 92 -1.10 33.32 8.01
C GLU A 92 -0.56 32.78 6.68
N MET A 93 -0.43 31.45 6.57
CA MET A 93 0.10 30.76 5.39
C MET A 93 -0.99 30.41 4.36
N LEU A 94 -2.27 30.71 4.65
CA LEU A 94 -3.36 30.44 3.73
C LEU A 94 -3.37 31.49 2.62
N ASP A 95 -3.13 31.07 1.38
CA ASP A 95 -3.34 31.91 0.20
C ASP A 95 -4.83 31.85 -0.21
N PRO A 96 -5.61 32.93 0.01
CA PRO A 96 -7.04 32.95 -0.28
C PRO A 96 -7.34 32.99 -1.78
N THR A 97 -6.33 33.20 -2.63
CA THR A 97 -6.51 33.26 -4.09
C THR A 97 -6.56 31.89 -4.75
N LEU A 98 -6.23 30.82 -4.02
CA LEU A 98 -6.23 29.46 -4.54
C LEU A 98 -7.67 29.01 -4.90
N PRO A 99 -7.90 28.43 -6.09
CA PRO A 99 -9.25 28.10 -6.54
C PRO A 99 -9.90 27.01 -5.67
N TRP A 100 -9.10 26.07 -5.17
CA TRP A 100 -9.58 24.97 -4.32
C TRP A 100 -9.87 25.39 -2.88
N ILE A 101 -9.80 26.68 -2.52
CA ILE A 101 -10.40 27.20 -1.25
C ILE A 101 -11.92 27.06 -1.30
N ASP A 102 -12.53 27.24 -2.48
CA ASP A 102 -13.94 27.00 -2.69
C ASP A 102 -14.26 25.50 -2.64
N ILE A 103 -15.13 25.10 -1.70
CA ILE A 103 -15.57 23.72 -1.55
C ILE A 103 -16.21 23.14 -2.82
N ARG A 104 -16.90 23.97 -3.60
CA ARG A 104 -17.59 23.54 -4.82
C ARG A 104 -16.61 23.11 -5.90
N ILE A 105 -15.43 23.74 -5.95
CA ILE A 105 -14.35 23.35 -6.87
C ILE A 105 -13.77 21.99 -6.46
N ARG A 106 -13.55 21.77 -5.15
CA ARG A 106 -13.07 20.47 -4.64
C ARG A 106 -14.07 19.34 -4.91
N GLU A 107 -15.37 19.61 -4.74
CA GLU A 107 -16.43 18.66 -5.07
C GLU A 107 -16.48 18.35 -6.57
N ALA A 108 -16.41 19.37 -7.43
CA ALA A 108 -16.39 19.17 -8.87
C ALA A 108 -15.21 18.31 -9.33
N ILE A 109 -14.01 18.55 -8.77
CA ILE A 109 -12.82 17.73 -9.03
C ILE A 109 -13.04 16.28 -8.57
N ASN A 110 -13.58 16.07 -7.37
CA ASN A 110 -13.84 14.72 -6.85
C ASN A 110 -14.84 13.94 -7.70
N ARG A 111 -15.84 14.61 -8.30
CA ARG A 111 -16.83 13.98 -9.18
C ARG A 111 -16.33 13.78 -10.62
N ALA A 112 -15.35 14.57 -11.06
CA ALA A 112 -14.77 14.46 -12.40
C ALA A 112 -13.78 13.30 -12.55
N ILE A 113 -13.31 12.71 -11.44
CA ILE A 113 -12.37 11.58 -11.45
C ILE A 113 -13.15 10.27 -11.67
N ASP A 114 -12.85 9.60 -12.78
CA ASP A 114 -13.27 8.22 -13.02
C ASP A 114 -12.42 7.27 -12.17
N ARG A 115 -12.96 6.88 -11.02
CA ARG A 115 -12.27 6.03 -10.04
C ARG A 115 -12.12 4.59 -10.54
N GLU A 116 -13.09 4.09 -11.31
CA GLU A 116 -13.02 2.75 -11.89
C GLU A 116 -11.89 2.67 -12.91
N ALA A 117 -11.78 3.67 -13.80
CA ALA A 117 -10.65 3.73 -14.74
C ALA A 117 -9.29 3.83 -14.03
N VAL A 118 -9.22 4.55 -12.89
CA VAL A 118 -7.99 4.60 -12.07
C VAL A 118 -7.67 3.23 -11.47
N ILE A 119 -8.67 2.52 -10.94
CA ILE A 119 -8.51 1.18 -10.37
C ILE A 119 -8.05 0.18 -11.45
N ASP A 120 -8.65 0.22 -12.63
CA ASP A 120 -8.28 -0.66 -13.74
C ASP A 120 -6.86 -0.38 -14.22
N VAL A 121 -6.52 0.88 -14.51
CA VAL A 121 -5.23 1.23 -15.14
C VAL A 121 -4.07 1.20 -14.16
N LEU A 122 -4.23 1.71 -12.93
CA LEU A 122 -3.12 1.82 -11.98
C LEU A 122 -3.01 0.60 -11.04
N TYR A 123 -4.13 -0.07 -10.77
CA TYR A 123 -4.22 -1.11 -9.75
C TYR A 123 -4.58 -2.50 -10.30
N ASP A 124 -4.76 -2.67 -11.61
CA ASP A 124 -5.14 -3.95 -12.23
C ASP A 124 -6.42 -4.54 -11.60
N GLY A 125 -7.38 -3.66 -11.26
CA GLY A 125 -8.63 -4.06 -10.60
C GLY A 125 -8.50 -4.41 -9.11
N ARG A 126 -7.30 -4.31 -8.52
CA ARG A 126 -7.00 -4.77 -7.14
C ARG A 126 -7.02 -3.65 -6.12
N ALA A 127 -7.98 -2.73 -6.24
CA ALA A 127 -8.18 -1.64 -5.30
C ALA A 127 -9.68 -1.40 -5.10
N GLU A 128 -10.02 -0.83 -3.95
CA GLU A 128 -11.39 -0.44 -3.61
C GLU A 128 -11.49 1.09 -3.58
N ILE A 129 -12.67 1.60 -3.92
CA ILE A 129 -12.94 3.03 -3.83
C ILE A 129 -12.96 3.45 -2.36
N LEU A 130 -12.08 4.40 -2.02
CA LEU A 130 -12.14 5.09 -0.74
C LEU A 130 -12.84 6.45 -0.91
N PRO A 131 -13.92 6.72 -0.14
CA PRO A 131 -14.64 7.99 -0.23
C PRO A 131 -13.79 9.17 0.28
N VAL A 132 -12.95 8.92 1.28
CA VAL A 132 -12.05 9.90 1.90
C VAL A 132 -10.69 9.24 2.11
N PHE A 133 -9.62 10.00 1.91
CA PHE A 133 -8.25 9.54 2.15
C PHE A 133 -8.09 8.96 3.57
N GLY A 134 -7.51 7.77 3.69
CA GLY A 134 -7.32 7.06 4.96
C GLY A 134 -8.57 6.41 5.59
N MET A 135 -9.77 6.70 5.08
CA MET A 135 -11.06 6.27 5.65
C MET A 135 -11.46 4.86 5.17
N ASP A 136 -10.69 3.85 5.57
CA ASP A 136 -10.91 2.45 5.23
C ASP A 136 -11.73 1.73 6.33
N PRO A 137 -12.66 0.82 5.99
CA PRO A 137 -13.47 0.07 6.96
C PRO A 137 -12.68 -0.71 8.02
N ARG A 138 -11.42 -1.05 7.75
CA ARG A 138 -10.53 -1.77 8.68
C ARG A 138 -9.92 -0.87 9.75
N HIS A 139 -9.98 0.45 9.57
CA HIS A 139 -9.38 1.40 10.50
C HIS A 139 -10.39 1.89 11.54
N GLU A 140 -9.92 2.12 12.76
CA GLU A 140 -10.71 2.79 13.79
C GLU A 140 -11.08 4.22 13.33
N GLY A 141 -12.29 4.67 13.68
CA GLY A 141 -12.80 5.97 13.25
C GLY A 141 -13.39 5.97 11.84
N TYR A 142 -13.56 4.80 11.20
CA TYR A 142 -14.29 4.66 9.95
C TYR A 142 -15.72 5.21 10.06
N ARG A 143 -16.10 6.07 9.10
CA ARG A 143 -17.40 6.73 9.02
C ARG A 143 -18.03 6.48 7.65
N PRO A 144 -18.87 5.43 7.51
CA PRO A 144 -19.45 5.06 6.22
C PRO A 144 -20.35 6.15 5.64
N ASP A 145 -20.98 6.95 6.52
CA ASP A 145 -21.86 8.06 6.15
C ASP A 145 -21.15 9.19 5.39
N LEU A 146 -19.81 9.28 5.47
CA LEU A 146 -19.07 10.29 4.70
C LEU A 146 -19.10 10.03 3.19
N GLY A 147 -19.19 8.77 2.76
CA GLY A 147 -19.28 8.42 1.34
C GLY A 147 -20.62 8.81 0.71
N GLU A 148 -21.69 8.84 1.50
CA GLU A 148 -23.03 9.21 1.01
C GLU A 148 -23.18 10.73 0.77
N ARG A 149 -22.23 11.53 1.24
CA ARG A 149 -22.27 13.00 1.15
C ARG A 149 -21.73 13.55 -0.17
N PHE A 150 -21.09 12.74 -1.00
CA PHE A 150 -20.32 13.20 -2.16
C PHE A 150 -20.70 12.51 -3.46
#